data_AF-A0A395JW14-F1
#
_entry.id   AF-A0A395JW14-F1
#
_cell.length_a   1.000
_cell.length_b   1.000
_cell.length_c   1.000
_cell.angle_alpha   90.00
_cell.angle_beta   90.00
_cell.angle_gamma   90.00
#
_symmetry.space_group_name_H-M   'P 1'
#
loop_
_entity.id
_entity.type
_entity.pdbx_description
1 polymer ?
#
loop_
_entity_poly.entity_id
_entity_poly.type
_entity_poly.pdbx_seq_one_letter_code
_entity_poly.pdbx_strand_id
1 'polypeptide(L)'
;MIINHLFYIELTLINKNTFIITQNKAFEKVIYNCKNIDRKDGFGTWITNDMEKAYIALHKRGVAKSIEIWQNNELVGGLYGVEINTIFCGESMFSKVSNASKLAFIHLVNNNNYKLIDCQVYTNHLASLGAREIDRALFLKFLK
;
A
#
# COMPACT_ATOMS: atom_id res chain seq x y z
N MET A 1 6.92 -10.58 -5.20
CA MET A 1 7.76 -9.53 -5.82
C MET A 1 8.13 -8.52 -4.74
N ILE A 2 9.32 -7.92 -4.74
CA ILE A 2 9.79 -7.12 -3.61
C ILE A 2 10.35 -5.76 -4.03
N ILE A 3 10.11 -4.76 -3.18
CA ILE A 3 10.86 -3.49 -3.17
C ILE A 3 11.86 -3.50 -2.01
N ASN A 4 13.13 -3.29 -2.34
CA ASN A 4 14.22 -3.17 -1.38
C ASN A 4 14.52 -1.67 -1.17
N HIS A 5 14.77 -1.25 0.07
CA HIS A 5 14.76 0.14 0.59
C HIS A 5 15.74 1.12 -0.11
N LEU A 6 16.45 0.72 -1.16
CA LEU A 6 17.50 1.49 -1.82
C LEU A 6 17.03 2.38 -2.98
N PHE A 7 15.73 2.50 -3.23
CA PHE A 7 15.23 3.36 -4.29
C PHE A 7 14.81 4.74 -3.76
N TYR A 8 15.62 5.74 -4.08
CA TYR A 8 15.22 7.14 -4.07
C TYR A 8 14.12 7.34 -5.12
N ILE A 9 12.86 7.24 -4.71
CA ILE A 9 11.76 7.65 -5.58
C ILE A 9 11.81 9.16 -5.67
N GLU A 10 12.18 9.68 -6.84
CA GLU A 10 12.19 11.10 -7.12
C GLU A 10 10.78 11.70 -6.91
N LEU A 11 10.69 12.60 -5.93
CA LEU A 11 9.47 13.30 -5.49
C LEU A 11 9.16 14.55 -6.34
N THR A 12 9.82 14.72 -7.49
CA THR A 12 9.90 15.97 -8.27
C THR A 12 8.56 16.51 -8.79
N LEU A 13 7.45 15.78 -8.60
CA LEU A 13 6.12 16.15 -9.12
C LEU A 13 5.02 16.28 -8.06
N ILE A 14 5.33 16.06 -6.78
CA ILE A 14 4.31 16.16 -5.72
C ILE A 14 4.42 17.55 -5.10
N ASN A 15 3.41 18.39 -5.37
CA ASN A 15 3.32 19.71 -4.77
C ASN A 15 3.23 19.54 -3.24
N LYS A 16 4.33 19.83 -2.54
CA LYS A 16 4.58 19.36 -1.16
C LYS A 16 3.62 19.91 -0.09
N ASN A 17 2.77 20.89 -0.43
CA ASN A 17 1.95 21.62 0.54
C ASN A 17 0.44 21.28 0.50
N THR A 18 0.00 20.30 -0.28
CA THR A 18 -1.44 20.02 -0.44
C THR A 18 -1.93 18.74 0.24
N PHE A 19 -1.03 17.80 0.55
CA PHE A 19 -1.42 16.49 1.09
C PHE A 19 -1.04 16.34 2.55
N ILE A 20 -1.97 15.84 3.36
CA ILE A 20 -1.70 15.35 4.71
C ILE A 20 -1.60 13.83 4.63
N ILE A 21 -0.57 13.27 5.25
CA ILE A 21 -0.37 11.82 5.31
C ILE A 21 -0.59 11.37 6.75
N THR A 22 -1.44 10.34 6.95
CA THR A 22 -1.61 9.70 8.25
C THR A 22 -1.40 8.19 8.13
N GLN A 23 -1.22 7.54 9.29
CA GLN A 23 -1.08 6.10 9.39
C GLN A 23 -2.07 5.56 10.42
N ASN A 24 -2.77 4.48 10.06
CA ASN A 24 -3.74 3.78 10.91
C ASN A 24 -4.86 4.67 11.48
N LYS A 25 -5.23 5.76 10.78
CA LYS A 25 -6.31 6.66 11.25
C LYS A 25 -7.65 6.36 10.59
N ALA A 26 -7.65 5.74 9.41
CA ALA A 26 -8.89 5.47 8.69
C ALA A 26 -8.83 4.16 7.88
N PHE A 27 -8.32 3.09 8.48
CA PHE A 27 -8.18 1.78 7.83
C PHE A 27 -9.47 1.30 7.14
N GLU A 28 -10.60 1.39 7.84
CA GLU A 28 -11.92 0.98 7.30
C GLU A 28 -12.27 1.78 6.02
N LYS A 29 -11.96 3.08 5.98
CA LYS A 29 -12.16 3.89 4.77
C LYS A 29 -11.20 3.50 3.66
N VAL A 30 -9.95 3.18 3.98
CA VAL A 30 -8.96 2.75 2.98
C VAL A 30 -9.40 1.46 2.30
N ILE A 31 -9.72 0.41 3.06
CA ILE A 31 -10.15 -0.86 2.47
C ILE A 31 -11.47 -0.73 1.71
N TYR A 32 -12.41 0.08 2.21
CA TYR A 32 -13.65 0.39 1.51
C TYR A 32 -13.38 1.02 0.13
N ASN A 33 -12.46 2.00 0.04
CA ASN A 33 -12.13 2.60 -1.25
C ASN A 33 -11.33 1.65 -2.14
N CYS A 34 -10.43 0.83 -1.58
CA CYS A 34 -9.75 -0.22 -2.33
C CYS A 34 -10.72 -1.25 -2.92
N LYS A 35 -11.79 -1.57 -2.20
CA LYS A 35 -12.84 -2.49 -2.63
C LYS A 35 -13.69 -1.94 -3.77
N ASN A 36 -14.05 -0.67 -3.69
CA ASN A 36 -15.00 -0.02 -4.61
C ASN A 36 -14.35 0.80 -5.74
N ILE A 37 -13.01 0.83 -5.83
CA ILE A 37 -12.34 1.51 -6.94
C ILE A 37 -12.60 0.78 -8.25
N ASP A 38 -12.94 1.55 -9.28
CA ASP A 38 -13.10 1.02 -10.63
C ASP A 38 -11.74 0.57 -11.19
N ARG A 39 -11.68 -0.68 -11.65
CA ARG A 39 -10.49 -1.28 -12.25
C ARG A 39 -10.72 -1.37 -13.75
N LYS A 40 -9.71 -1.00 -14.53
CA LYS A 40 -9.80 -0.92 -16.00
C LYS A 40 -10.16 -2.25 -16.69
N ASP A 41 -10.03 -3.36 -15.98
CA ASP A 41 -10.39 -4.70 -16.45
C ASP A 41 -11.89 -5.01 -16.32
N GLY A 42 -12.67 -4.14 -15.64
CA GLY A 42 -14.12 -4.25 -15.52
C GLY A 42 -14.61 -5.34 -14.54
N PHE A 43 -13.71 -6.08 -13.89
CA PHE A 43 -14.07 -7.17 -12.98
C PHE A 43 -14.24 -6.72 -11.52
N GLY A 44 -14.12 -5.42 -11.24
CA GLY A 44 -14.10 -4.89 -9.88
C GLY A 44 -12.86 -5.35 -9.12
N THR A 45 -12.97 -5.57 -7.81
CA THR A 45 -11.84 -6.01 -6.99
C THR A 45 -12.12 -7.34 -6.32
N TRP A 46 -11.05 -8.06 -5.97
CA TRP A 46 -11.14 -9.32 -5.22
C TRP A 46 -11.62 -9.13 -3.77
N ILE A 47 -11.74 -7.89 -3.30
CA ILE A 47 -12.04 -7.55 -1.91
C ILE A 47 -13.54 -7.68 -1.67
N THR A 48 -13.97 -8.87 -1.26
CA THR A 48 -15.37 -9.12 -0.88
C THR A 48 -15.70 -8.47 0.48
N ASN A 49 -16.99 -8.46 0.84
CA ASN A 49 -17.44 -8.02 2.17
C ASN A 49 -16.77 -8.80 3.32
N ASP A 50 -16.50 -10.09 3.12
CA ASP A 50 -15.88 -10.93 4.15
C ASP A 50 -14.37 -10.66 4.25
N MET A 51 -13.70 -10.41 3.13
CA MET A 51 -12.31 -9.96 3.13
C MET A 51 -12.16 -8.61 3.82
N GLU A 52 -13.05 -7.66 3.52
CA GLU A 52 -13.09 -6.36 4.19
C GLU A 52 -13.19 -6.51 5.72
N LYS A 53 -14.16 -7.30 6.21
CA LYS A 53 -14.32 -7.59 7.64
C LYS A 53 -13.08 -8.26 8.24
N ALA A 54 -12.48 -9.22 7.54
CA ALA A 54 -11.30 -9.94 8.00
C ALA A 54 -10.09 -9.02 8.19
N TYR A 55 -9.80 -8.15 7.22
CA TYR A 55 -8.70 -7.19 7.34
C TYR A 55 -8.96 -6.11 8.39
N ILE A 56 -10.21 -5.67 8.57
CA ILE A 56 -10.58 -4.77 9.68
C ILE A 56 -10.33 -5.46 11.03
N ALA A 57 -10.65 -6.74 11.17
CA ALA A 57 -10.34 -7.49 12.38
C ALA A 57 -8.82 -7.63 12.61
N LEU A 58 -8.03 -7.85 11.55
CA LEU A 58 -6.56 -7.86 11.63
C LEU A 58 -5.99 -6.48 12.00
N HIS A 59 -6.59 -5.40 11.52
CA HIS A 59 -6.20 -4.04 11.88
C HIS A 59 -6.44 -3.77 13.36
N LYS A 60 -7.61 -4.16 13.89
CA LYS A 60 -7.94 -4.06 15.32
C LYS A 60 -6.98 -4.84 16.22
N ARG A 61 -6.35 -5.89 15.69
CA ARG A 61 -5.30 -6.67 16.37
C ARG A 61 -3.89 -6.09 16.20
N GLY A 62 -3.76 -4.96 15.51
CA GLY A 62 -2.48 -4.30 15.24
C GLY A 62 -1.65 -4.93 14.13
N VAL A 63 -2.17 -5.92 13.41
CA VAL A 63 -1.43 -6.67 12.37
C VAL A 63 -1.56 -6.02 10.99
N ALA A 64 -2.77 -5.63 10.60
CA ALA A 64 -2.96 -4.89 9.35
C ALA A 64 -2.75 -3.39 9.58
N LYS A 65 -2.06 -2.71 8.66
CA LYS A 65 -1.78 -1.28 8.74
C LYS A 65 -2.26 -0.57 7.48
N SER A 66 -2.53 0.73 7.60
CA SER A 66 -2.89 1.59 6.47
C SER A 66 -2.07 2.88 6.47
N ILE A 67 -1.82 3.39 5.27
CA ILE A 67 -1.39 4.77 5.02
C ILE A 67 -2.54 5.50 4.32
N GLU A 68 -2.86 6.69 4.80
CA GLU A 68 -3.92 7.53 4.28
C GLU A 68 -3.37 8.82 3.71
N ILE A 69 -3.89 9.24 2.55
CA ILE A 69 -3.56 10.50 1.90
C ILE A 69 -4.80 11.37 1.86
N TRP A 70 -4.70 12.53 2.48
CA TRP A 70 -5.78 13.49 2.62
C TRP A 70 -5.48 14.76 1.84
N GLN A 71 -6.51 15.34 1.22
CA GLN A 71 -6.48 16.67 0.61
C GLN A 71 -7.78 17.37 0.94
N ASN A 72 -7.71 18.61 1.44
CA ASN A 72 -8.91 19.39 1.84
C ASN A 72 -9.86 18.59 2.77
N ASN A 73 -9.31 17.87 3.74
CA ASN A 73 -10.03 16.98 4.67
C ASN A 73 -10.72 15.76 4.03
N GLU A 74 -10.51 15.51 2.74
CA GLU A 74 -11.03 14.33 2.05
C GLU A 74 -9.96 13.26 1.89
N LEU A 75 -10.35 11.98 2.04
CA LEU A 75 -9.47 10.85 1.78
C LEU A 75 -9.39 10.59 0.26
N VAL A 76 -8.25 10.97 -0.32
CA VAL A 76 -8.02 10.97 -1.77
C VAL A 76 -7.10 9.85 -2.25
N GLY A 77 -6.49 9.10 -1.33
CA GLY A 77 -5.73 7.90 -1.65
C GLY A 77 -5.25 7.17 -0.41
N GLY A 78 -4.67 6.00 -0.62
CA GLY A 78 -4.12 5.22 0.46
C GLY A 78 -3.77 3.80 0.03
N LEU A 79 -3.17 3.07 0.95
CA LEU A 79 -2.87 1.65 0.84
C LEU A 79 -3.09 0.96 2.16
N TYR A 80 -3.34 -0.34 2.12
CA TYR A 80 -3.33 -1.18 3.30
C TYR A 80 -2.55 -2.47 3.04
N GLY A 81 -2.09 -3.08 4.13
CA GLY A 81 -1.34 -4.32 4.07
C GLY A 81 -1.17 -4.96 5.45
N VAL A 82 -0.45 -6.07 5.47
CA VAL A 82 -0.18 -6.87 6.69
C VAL A 82 1.29 -6.75 7.03
N GLU A 83 1.58 -6.44 8.30
CA GLU A 83 2.93 -6.46 8.85
C GLU A 83 3.24 -7.86 9.40
N ILE A 84 4.34 -8.45 8.91
CA ILE A 84 4.85 -9.75 9.36
C ILE A 84 6.36 -9.58 9.62
N ASN A 85 6.77 -9.61 10.89
CA ASN A 85 8.15 -9.35 11.30
C ASN A 85 8.64 -8.00 10.73
N THR A 86 9.67 -8.02 9.87
CA THR A 86 10.20 -6.82 9.20
C THR A 86 9.72 -6.69 7.75
N ILE A 87 8.63 -7.37 7.38
CA ILE A 87 8.06 -7.38 6.03
C ILE A 87 6.69 -6.71 6.07
N PHE A 88 6.42 -5.88 5.08
CA PHE A 88 5.08 -5.40 4.80
C PHE A 88 4.54 -6.06 3.54
N CYS A 89 3.46 -6.82 3.66
CA CYS A 89 2.74 -7.38 2.51
C CYS A 89 1.65 -6.38 2.11
N GLY A 90 1.87 -5.65 1.01
CA GLY A 90 0.92 -4.65 0.51
C GLY A 90 -0.25 -5.34 -0.19
N GLU A 91 -1.46 -5.18 0.31
CA GLU A 91 -2.64 -5.92 -0.19
C GLU A 91 -3.35 -5.17 -1.31
N SER A 92 -3.59 -3.87 -1.10
CA SER A 92 -4.20 -3.04 -2.13
C SER A 92 -3.93 -1.55 -1.88
N MET A 93 -4.14 -0.77 -2.93
CA MET A 93 -4.08 0.68 -2.89
C MET A 93 -5.13 1.29 -3.82
N PHE A 94 -5.50 2.54 -3.55
CA PHE A 94 -6.44 3.30 -4.34
C PHE A 94 -5.96 4.76 -4.48
N SER A 95 -6.42 5.42 -5.54
CA SER A 95 -6.11 6.83 -5.82
C SER A 95 -7.34 7.47 -6.47
N LYS A 96 -7.83 8.57 -5.88
CA LYS A 96 -8.88 9.42 -6.47
C LYS A 96 -8.30 10.62 -7.20
N VAL A 97 -7.11 11.05 -6.78
CA VAL A 97 -6.34 12.10 -7.44
C VAL A 97 -4.99 11.54 -7.90
N SER A 98 -4.38 12.18 -8.89
CA SER A 98 -3.07 11.77 -9.41
C SER A 98 -2.03 11.71 -8.29
N ASN A 99 -1.19 10.67 -8.33
CA ASN A 99 -0.07 10.43 -7.42
C ASN A 99 -0.40 10.11 -5.95
N ALA A 100 -1.67 10.06 -5.52
CA ALA A 100 -1.98 9.79 -4.11
C ALA A 100 -1.54 8.38 -3.66
N SER A 101 -1.85 7.32 -4.42
CA SER A 101 -1.36 5.96 -4.08
C SER A 101 0.17 5.86 -4.11
N LYS A 102 0.83 6.54 -5.05
CA LYS A 102 2.29 6.63 -5.13
C LYS A 102 2.87 7.32 -3.89
N LEU A 103 2.26 8.40 -3.42
CA LEU A 103 2.66 9.11 -2.19
C LEU A 103 2.51 8.22 -0.96
N ALA A 104 1.40 7.48 -0.85
CA ALA A 104 1.19 6.51 0.23
C ALA A 104 2.29 5.45 0.25
N PHE A 105 2.65 4.94 -0.93
CA PHE A 105 3.71 3.95 -1.08
C PHE A 105 5.10 4.50 -0.72
N ILE A 106 5.45 5.70 -1.19
CA ILE A 106 6.71 6.37 -0.82
C ILE A 106 6.77 6.60 0.69
N HIS A 107 5.68 7.05 1.31
CA HIS A 107 5.62 7.26 2.74
C HIS A 107 5.84 5.96 3.51
N LEU A 108 5.20 4.87 3.08
CA LEU A 108 5.38 3.53 3.64
C LEU A 108 6.86 3.11 3.62
N VAL A 109 7.53 3.24 2.47
CA VAL A 109 8.96 2.91 2.31
C VAL A 109 9.81 3.79 3.24
N ASN A 110 9.65 5.11 3.19
CA ASN A 110 10.59 6.03 3.84
C ASN A 110 10.43 6.15 5.35
N ASN A 111 9.24 5.89 5.90
CA ASN A 111 8.92 6.15 7.30
C ASN A 111 8.74 4.88 8.14
N ASN A 112 8.95 3.71 7.55
CA ASN A 112 8.87 2.44 8.27
C ASN A 112 10.16 1.63 8.06
N ASN A 113 10.53 0.84 9.08
CA ASN A 113 11.76 0.04 9.10
C ASN A 113 11.57 -1.35 8.48
N TYR A 114 10.80 -1.45 7.40
CA TYR A 114 10.60 -2.72 6.70
C TYR A 114 11.85 -3.06 5.87
N LYS A 115 12.37 -4.28 6.04
CA LYS A 115 13.45 -4.80 5.18
C LYS A 115 12.94 -5.13 3.78
N LEU A 116 11.63 -5.31 3.64
CA LEU A 116 11.00 -5.89 2.49
C LEU A 116 9.55 -5.40 2.37
N ILE A 117 9.15 -5.02 1.16
CA ILE A 117 7.73 -4.84 0.84
C ILE A 117 7.35 -5.89 -0.19
N ASP A 118 6.51 -6.85 0.18
CA ASP A 118 5.91 -7.78 -0.78
C ASP A 118 4.73 -7.12 -1.49
N CYS A 119 4.77 -7.18 -2.81
CA CYS A 119 3.75 -6.60 -3.68
C CYS A 119 2.93 -7.68 -4.44
N GLN A 120 3.08 -8.95 -4.03
CA GLN A 120 2.52 -10.18 -4.63
C GLN A 120 2.77 -10.31 -6.14
N VAL A 121 2.01 -9.58 -6.96
CA VAL A 121 1.95 -9.69 -8.42
C VAL A 121 2.80 -8.62 -9.10
N TYR A 122 3.60 -9.03 -10.09
CA TYR A 122 4.36 -8.10 -10.92
C TYR A 122 3.44 -7.23 -11.79
N THR A 123 3.69 -5.92 -11.77
CA THR A 123 3.07 -4.98 -12.71
C THR A 123 4.11 -3.97 -13.17
N ASN A 124 3.97 -3.46 -14.40
CA ASN A 124 4.83 -2.38 -14.91
C ASN A 124 4.79 -1.13 -14.01
N HIS A 125 3.66 -0.89 -13.33
CA HIS A 125 3.56 0.19 -12.37
C HIS A 125 4.48 -0.03 -11.17
N LEU A 126 4.45 -1.21 -10.55
CA LEU A 126 5.30 -1.54 -9.40
C LEU A 126 6.77 -1.63 -9.80
N ALA A 127 7.07 -2.17 -10.98
CA ALA A 127 8.43 -2.17 -11.53
C ALA A 127 8.98 -0.75 -11.70
N SER A 128 8.15 0.20 -12.15
CA SER A 128 8.52 1.62 -12.25
C SER A 128 8.79 2.28 -10.89
N LEU A 129 8.30 1.68 -9.80
CA LEU A 129 8.59 2.07 -8.41
C LEU A 129 9.79 1.33 -7.81
N GLY A 130 10.53 0.53 -8.59
CA GLY A 130 11.70 -0.21 -8.14
C GLY A 130 11.41 -1.64 -7.70
N ALA A 131 10.20 -2.17 -7.95
CA ALA A 131 9.89 -3.56 -7.63
C ALA A 131 10.67 -4.52 -8.54
N ARG A 132 11.21 -5.57 -7.93
CA ARG A 132 11.89 -6.65 -8.63
C ARG A 132 11.38 -8.00 -8.17
N GLU A 133 11.39 -8.96 -9.08
CA GLU A 133 11.15 -10.35 -8.70
C GLU A 133 12.34 -10.90 -7.92
N ILE A 134 12.05 -11.81 -7.00
CA ILE A 134 13.07 -12.60 -6.30
C ILE A 134 12.60 -14.04 -6.23
N ASP A 135 13.54 -14.96 -6.04
CA ASP A 135 13.23 -16.36 -5.84
C ASP A 135 12.37 -16.56 -4.58
N ARG A 136 11.37 -17.45 -4.69
CA ARG A 136 10.54 -17.87 -3.55
C ARG A 136 11.39 -18.36 -2.38
N ALA A 137 12.46 -19.11 -2.65
CA ALA A 137 13.36 -19.60 -1.62
C ALA A 137 14.06 -18.46 -0.87
N LEU A 138 14.40 -17.37 -1.56
CA LEU A 138 14.97 -16.17 -0.94
C LEU A 138 13.89 -15.41 -0.16
N PHE A 139 12.67 -15.28 -0.70
CA PHE A 139 11.55 -14.64 0.00
C PHE A 139 11.23 -15.33 1.33
N LEU A 140 11.16 -16.66 1.33
CA LEU A 140 10.90 -17.44 2.55
C LEU A 140 12.00 -17.29 3.61
N LYS A 141 13.23 -16.90 3.24
CA LYS A 141 14.27 -16.57 4.22
C LYS A 141 14.00 -15.27 4.96
N PHE A 142 13.29 -14.31 4.36
CA PHE A 142 12.91 -13.06 5.01
C PHE A 142 11.73 -13.22 5.97
N LEU A 143 10.87 -14.23 5.77
CA LEU A 143 9.70 -14.51 6.61
C LEU A 143 10.02 -15.25 7.92
N LYS A 144 11.24 -15.78 8.06
CA LYS A 144 11.70 -16.51 9.25
C LYS A 144 12.15 -15.60 10.37
#